data_AF-A0A7C4IR14-F1
#
_entry.id   AF-A0A7C4IR14-F1
#
_cell.length_a   1.000
_cell.length_b   1.000
_cell.length_c   1.000
_cell.angle_alpha   90.00
_cell.angle_beta   90.00
_cell.angle_gamma   90.00
#
_symmetry.space_group_name_H-M   'P 1'
#
loop_
_entity.id
_entity.type
_entity.pdbx_description
1 polymer ?
#
loop_
_entity_poly.entity_id
_entity_poly.type
_entity_poly.pdbx_seq_one_letter_code
_entity_poly.pdbx_strand_id
1 'polypeptide(L)'
;MIVRREIRLPDTARRRLAVLMAGLAFAVSACTGQIPAPSPEARPAAPDSSRPLSAAEREHLSILTAYGGAYQDPRLEAHLARTVERLVAVSGRPDIQYRITILNSPSVNAFALSSGRLYVTRGLLALANDTAELASVLAHEIAHVVARHAAFRADHIRQAQIMNRVAAEVLGDPQLGALALARAKLALASFSRAQELEADGIGVGISARAGYDPYGAMRFLGSMARNAQFHARGSGLDQNAGDFLSSHPSTPERIKNARDNARQYVGPGIGQSDRAEYLALIDGLPYGD
;
A
#
# COMPACT_ATOMS: atom_id res chain seq x y z
N MET A 1 -54.15 34.64 47.27
CA MET A 1 -53.73 34.29 48.64
C MET A 1 -53.31 32.81 48.62
N ILE A 2 -52.02 32.52 48.40
CA ILE A 2 -51.52 31.14 48.25
C ILE A 2 -50.83 30.75 49.55
N VAL A 3 -51.45 29.83 50.28
CA VAL A 3 -50.92 29.26 51.53
C VAL A 3 -49.80 28.27 51.17
N ARG A 4 -48.55 28.59 51.52
CA ARG A 4 -47.44 27.62 51.48
C ARG A 4 -47.58 26.67 52.67
N ARG A 5 -47.85 25.38 52.41
CA ARG A 5 -47.65 24.31 53.39
C ARG A 5 -46.18 23.92 53.40
N GLU A 6 -45.49 24.16 54.51
CA GLU A 6 -44.18 23.56 54.77
C GLU A 6 -44.36 22.08 55.10
N ILE A 7 -43.80 21.21 54.25
CA ILE A 7 -43.70 19.78 54.54
C ILE A 7 -42.48 19.58 55.44
N ARG A 8 -42.69 19.39 56.76
CA ARG A 8 -41.65 18.93 57.68
C ARG A 8 -41.47 17.42 57.50
N LEU A 9 -40.29 17.03 57.01
CA LEU A 9 -39.86 15.63 56.96
C LEU A 9 -39.48 15.14 58.37
N PRO A 10 -39.79 13.89 58.74
CA PRO A 10 -39.42 13.31 60.04
C PRO A 10 -37.91 13.09 60.16
N ASP A 11 -37.36 13.23 61.37
CA ASP A 11 -35.92 13.26 61.69
C ASP A 11 -35.13 12.01 61.26
N THR A 12 -35.81 10.88 61.00
CA THR A 12 -35.18 9.66 60.50
C THR A 12 -34.74 9.76 59.03
N ALA A 13 -35.34 10.67 58.24
CA ALA A 13 -34.95 10.92 56.85
C ALA A 13 -33.70 11.82 56.74
N ARG A 14 -33.51 12.75 57.68
CA ARG A 14 -32.31 13.63 57.73
C ARG A 14 -31.04 12.86 58.06
N ARG A 15 -31.11 11.84 58.92
CA ARG A 15 -29.95 10.99 59.27
C ARG A 15 -29.52 10.04 58.14
N ARG A 16 -30.42 9.62 57.26
CA ARG A 16 -30.06 8.76 56.11
C ARG A 16 -29.47 9.54 54.92
N LEU A 17 -29.82 10.82 54.76
CA LEU A 17 -29.23 11.68 53.72
C LEU A 17 -27.82 12.19 54.09
N ALA A 18 -27.53 12.36 55.39
CA ALA A 18 -26.19 12.77 55.85
C ALA A 18 -25.13 11.66 55.71
N VAL A 19 -25.51 10.38 55.81
CA VAL A 19 -24.57 9.26 55.62
C VAL A 19 -24.27 9.00 54.13
N LEU A 20 -25.20 9.34 53.23
CA LEU A 20 -24.98 9.22 51.78
C LEU A 20 -24.16 10.36 51.16
N MET A 21 -24.07 11.54 51.81
CA MET A 21 -23.22 12.65 51.37
C MET A 21 -21.82 12.66 52.01
N ALA A 22 -21.60 11.94 53.12
CA ALA A 22 -20.26 11.77 53.71
C ALA A 22 -19.43 10.65 53.04
N GLY A 23 -20.06 9.73 52.32
CA GLY A 23 -19.37 8.70 51.52
C GLY A 23 -18.87 9.16 50.15
N LEU A 24 -19.30 10.35 49.69
CA LEU A 24 -18.96 10.87 48.35
C LEU A 24 -17.84 11.92 48.36
N ALA A 25 -17.33 12.30 49.54
CA ALA A 25 -16.29 13.32 49.68
C ALA A 25 -14.90 12.78 50.10
N PHE A 26 -14.73 11.46 50.27
CA PHE A 26 -13.46 10.85 50.69
C PHE A 26 -12.86 9.83 49.72
N ALA A 27 -13.33 9.78 48.47
CA ALA A 27 -12.79 8.89 47.43
C ALA A 27 -12.26 9.64 46.19
N VAL A 28 -11.77 10.88 46.35
CA VAL A 28 -11.12 11.66 45.26
C VAL A 28 -9.71 12.14 45.64
N SER A 29 -9.05 11.47 46.60
CA SER A 29 -7.65 11.75 46.93
C SER A 29 -6.94 10.49 47.41
N ALA A 30 -6.48 9.67 46.45
CA ALA A 30 -5.26 8.84 46.55
C ALA A 30 -5.16 7.89 45.35
N CYS A 31 -5.22 8.42 44.14
CA CYS A 31 -4.66 7.77 42.94
C CYS A 31 -3.94 8.82 42.11
N THR A 32 -3.04 9.59 42.72
CA THR A 32 -1.93 10.19 41.99
C THR A 32 -0.93 9.06 41.70
N GLY A 33 -1.36 8.13 40.85
CA GLY A 33 -0.43 7.27 40.14
C GLY A 33 0.42 8.20 39.30
N GLN A 34 1.68 8.33 39.67
CA GLN A 34 2.69 9.00 38.87
C GLN A 34 2.62 8.35 37.49
N ILE A 35 2.05 9.05 36.50
CA ILE A 35 2.17 8.62 35.11
C ILE A 35 3.68 8.57 34.90
N PRO A 36 4.29 7.39 34.66
CA PRO A 36 5.69 7.36 34.32
C PRO A 36 5.78 8.25 33.09
N ALA A 37 6.63 9.29 33.14
CA ALA A 37 6.99 10.01 31.94
C ALA A 37 7.31 8.95 30.87
N PRO A 38 6.83 9.10 29.62
CA PRO A 38 7.16 8.14 28.58
C PRO A 38 8.68 7.98 28.63
N SER A 39 9.13 6.77 28.97
CA SER A 39 10.54 6.42 28.85
C SER A 39 10.94 6.89 27.47
N PRO A 40 12.02 7.66 27.29
CA PRO A 40 12.47 8.00 25.95
C PRO A 40 12.58 6.66 25.24
N GLU A 41 11.73 6.44 24.22
CA GLU A 41 11.84 5.27 23.36
C GLU A 41 13.32 5.17 23.05
N ALA A 42 13.94 4.09 23.52
CA ALA A 42 15.34 3.86 23.27
C ALA A 42 15.48 4.01 21.76
N ARG A 43 16.16 5.09 21.33
CA ARG A 43 16.53 5.26 19.93
C ARG A 43 17.04 3.89 19.49
N PRO A 44 16.53 3.29 18.40
CA PRO A 44 17.05 2.03 17.94
C PRO A 44 18.57 2.17 17.92
N ALA A 45 19.24 1.29 18.69
CA ALA A 45 20.69 1.35 18.82
C ALA A 45 21.26 1.52 17.41
N ALA A 46 22.15 2.49 17.24
CA ALA A 46 22.80 2.71 15.95
C ALA A 46 23.26 1.34 15.44
N PRO A 47 22.91 0.95 14.20
CA PRO A 47 23.18 -0.39 13.71
C PRO A 47 24.66 -0.68 13.92
N ASP A 48 24.95 -1.76 14.63
CA ASP A 48 26.31 -2.22 14.86
C ASP A 48 26.96 -2.41 13.48
N SER A 49 27.83 -1.47 13.11
CA SER A 49 28.50 -1.44 11.81
C SER A 49 29.48 -2.60 11.64
N SER A 50 29.73 -3.38 12.69
CA SER A 50 30.51 -4.60 12.66
C SER A 50 29.70 -5.86 12.30
N ARG A 51 28.36 -5.81 12.36
CA ARG A 51 27.51 -6.95 11.96
C ARG A 51 27.43 -7.05 10.43
N PRO A 52 27.64 -8.26 9.85
CA PRO A 52 27.36 -8.49 8.45
C PRO A 52 25.90 -8.15 8.10
N LEU A 53 25.70 -7.43 7.00
CA LEU A 53 24.36 -7.16 6.49
C LEU A 53 23.63 -8.48 6.21
N SER A 54 22.33 -8.53 6.51
CA SER A 54 21.44 -9.59 6.08
C SER A 54 21.18 -9.51 4.57
N ALA A 55 20.63 -10.58 3.99
CA ALA A 55 20.24 -10.58 2.57
C ALA A 55 19.21 -9.48 2.26
N ALA A 56 18.23 -9.29 3.14
CA ALA A 56 17.21 -8.25 3.00
C ALA A 56 17.78 -6.82 3.10
N GLU A 57 18.80 -6.61 3.93
CA GLU A 57 19.50 -5.31 4.02
C GLU A 57 20.31 -5.04 2.75
N ARG A 58 21.01 -6.04 2.20
CA ARG A 58 21.73 -5.89 0.92
C ARG A 58 20.78 -5.60 -0.24
N GLU A 59 19.67 -6.31 -0.33
CA GLU A 59 18.65 -6.08 -1.37
C GLU A 59 18.08 -4.67 -1.26
N HIS A 60 17.77 -4.22 -0.04
CA HIS A 60 17.32 -2.85 0.19
C HIS A 60 18.33 -1.80 -0.28
N LEU A 61 19.59 -1.94 0.11
CA LEU A 61 20.64 -1.01 -0.31
C LEU A 61 20.80 -1.01 -1.83
N SER A 62 20.75 -2.19 -2.47
CA SER A 62 20.80 -2.28 -3.93
C SER A 62 19.64 -1.54 -4.60
N ILE A 63 18.43 -1.63 -4.05
CA ILE A 63 17.26 -0.89 -4.55
C ILE A 63 17.45 0.62 -4.35
N LEU A 64 17.92 1.05 -3.17
CA LEU A 64 18.20 2.46 -2.94
C LEU A 64 19.22 3.00 -3.95
N THR A 65 20.31 2.28 -4.19
CA THR A 65 21.31 2.67 -5.18
C THR A 65 20.73 2.76 -6.59
N ALA A 66 19.88 1.80 -6.99
CA ALA A 66 19.27 1.78 -8.32
C ALA A 66 18.27 2.92 -8.56
N TYR A 67 17.63 3.44 -7.51
CA TYR A 67 16.59 4.47 -7.62
C TYR A 67 16.99 5.83 -7.01
N GLY A 68 18.28 6.17 -7.01
CA GLY A 68 18.76 7.51 -6.62
C GLY A 68 18.70 7.81 -5.12
N GLY A 69 18.61 6.77 -4.28
CA GLY A 69 18.52 6.85 -2.83
C GLY A 69 17.09 6.90 -2.29
N ALA A 70 16.98 7.12 -0.99
CA ALA A 70 15.68 7.37 -0.35
C ALA A 70 15.33 8.86 -0.45
N TYR A 71 14.06 9.14 -0.75
CA TYR A 71 13.50 10.48 -0.60
C TYR A 71 12.87 10.59 0.78
N GLN A 72 13.25 11.61 1.55
CA GLN A 72 12.81 11.79 2.93
C GLN A 72 11.83 12.96 3.02
N ASP A 73 10.59 12.64 3.36
CA ASP A 73 9.57 13.63 3.71
C ASP A 73 8.71 13.03 4.83
N PRO A 74 8.86 13.50 6.08
CA PRO A 74 8.15 12.93 7.22
C PRO A 74 6.62 13.01 7.08
N ARG A 75 6.08 13.99 6.37
CA ARG A 75 4.63 14.13 6.17
C ARG A 75 4.14 13.07 5.20
N LEU A 76 4.82 12.89 4.07
CA LEU A 76 4.51 11.86 3.08
C LEU A 76 4.70 10.46 3.65
N GLU A 77 5.80 10.22 4.35
CA GLU A 77 6.07 8.93 5.00
C GLU A 77 4.98 8.56 6.00
N ALA A 78 4.54 9.52 6.84
CA ALA A 78 3.47 9.27 7.80
C ALA A 78 2.13 9.01 7.11
N HIS A 79 1.81 9.73 6.02
CA HIS A 79 0.60 9.49 5.24
C HIS A 79 0.62 8.11 4.58
N LEU A 80 1.72 7.74 3.93
CA LEU A 80 1.90 6.43 3.31
C LEU A 80 1.83 5.29 4.34
N ALA A 81 2.45 5.45 5.51
CA ALA A 81 2.40 4.46 6.58
C ALA A 81 0.96 4.21 7.04
N ARG A 82 0.16 5.27 7.28
CA ARG A 82 -1.26 5.15 7.64
C ARG A 82 -2.07 4.47 6.54
N THR A 83 -1.83 4.82 5.29
CA THR A 83 -2.52 4.20 4.15
C THR A 83 -2.19 2.71 4.08
N VAL A 84 -0.92 2.32 4.16
CA VAL A 84 -0.50 0.91 4.16
C VAL A 84 -1.10 0.15 5.35
N GLU A 85 -1.08 0.72 6.55
CA GLU A 85 -1.64 0.08 7.74
C GLU A 85 -3.14 -0.22 7.58
N ARG A 86 -3.91 0.74 7.06
CA ARG A 86 -5.35 0.56 6.73
C ARG A 86 -5.57 -0.55 5.71
N LEU A 87 -4.75 -0.61 4.66
CA LEU A 87 -4.87 -1.62 3.61
C LEU A 87 -4.52 -3.03 4.13
N VAL A 88 -3.42 -3.14 4.89
CA VAL A 88 -2.93 -4.42 5.44
C VAL A 88 -3.94 -5.02 6.41
N ALA A 89 -4.58 -4.20 7.25
CA ALA A 89 -5.59 -4.64 8.21
C ALA A 89 -6.76 -5.41 7.56
N VAL A 90 -7.05 -5.16 6.27
CA VAL A 90 -8.16 -5.80 5.53
C VAL A 90 -7.69 -6.62 4.31
N SER A 91 -6.38 -6.88 4.23
CA SER A 91 -5.73 -7.56 3.09
C SER A 91 -5.95 -9.08 3.06
N GLY A 92 -6.43 -9.67 4.15
CA GLY A 92 -6.44 -11.13 4.36
C GLY A 92 -5.09 -11.69 4.83
N ARG A 93 -4.04 -10.86 4.93
CA ARG A 93 -2.73 -11.17 5.50
C ARG A 93 -2.23 -10.07 6.45
N PRO A 94 -2.98 -9.76 7.54
CA PRO A 94 -2.59 -8.74 8.50
C PRO A 94 -1.32 -9.11 9.30
N ASP A 95 -0.85 -10.36 9.18
CA ASP A 95 0.40 -10.84 9.75
C ASP A 95 1.65 -10.28 9.05
N ILE A 96 1.52 -9.79 7.81
CA ILE A 96 2.64 -9.22 7.06
C ILE A 96 2.82 -7.76 7.47
N GLN A 97 3.94 -7.47 8.12
CA GLN A 97 4.34 -6.09 8.43
C GLN A 97 5.06 -5.47 7.25
N TYR A 98 4.50 -4.38 6.71
CA TYR A 98 5.10 -3.65 5.61
C TYR A 98 5.88 -2.43 6.10
N ARG A 99 7.13 -2.30 5.64
CA ARG A 99 7.92 -1.08 5.74
C ARG A 99 7.93 -0.40 4.37
N ILE A 100 7.25 0.75 4.28
CA ILE A 100 7.25 1.54 3.05
C ILE A 100 8.49 2.43 2.97
N THR A 101 9.03 2.62 1.77
CA THR A 101 10.15 3.52 1.49
C THR A 101 9.85 4.33 0.22
N ILE A 102 10.05 5.65 0.29
CA ILE A 102 9.97 6.52 -0.88
C ILE A 102 11.33 6.52 -1.59
N LEU A 103 11.34 6.18 -2.86
CA LEU A 103 12.52 6.13 -3.71
C LEU A 103 12.69 7.46 -4.45
N ASN A 104 13.90 7.99 -4.46
CA ASN A 104 14.25 9.27 -5.07
C ASN A 104 14.46 9.16 -6.59
N SER A 105 13.41 8.73 -7.30
CA SER A 105 13.43 8.53 -8.75
C SER A 105 12.21 9.19 -9.40
N PRO A 106 12.37 9.83 -10.58
CA PRO A 106 11.24 10.36 -11.34
C PRO A 106 10.46 9.29 -12.10
N SER A 107 10.99 8.07 -12.21
CA SER A 107 10.25 6.97 -12.82
C SER A 107 8.96 6.71 -12.05
N VAL A 108 7.86 6.45 -12.75
CA VAL A 108 6.61 6.03 -12.11
C VAL A 108 6.76 4.56 -11.70
N ASN A 109 6.91 4.28 -10.40
CA ASN A 109 7.01 2.91 -9.89
C ASN A 109 6.57 2.69 -8.43
N ALA A 110 6.05 1.49 -8.18
CA ALA A 110 5.84 0.92 -6.86
C ALA A 110 5.97 -0.60 -6.95
N PHE A 111 6.44 -1.23 -5.88
CA PHE A 111 6.49 -2.68 -5.79
C PHE A 111 6.58 -3.17 -4.34
N ALA A 112 6.02 -4.35 -4.09
CA ALA A 112 6.12 -5.05 -2.81
C ALA A 112 7.00 -6.29 -2.89
N LEU A 113 7.81 -6.51 -1.87
CA LEU A 113 8.57 -7.74 -1.66
C LEU A 113 7.86 -8.61 -0.62
N SER A 114 7.98 -9.94 -0.78
CA SER A 114 7.45 -10.91 0.19
C SER A 114 8.10 -10.80 1.57
N SER A 115 9.23 -10.10 1.68
CA SER A 115 9.90 -9.75 2.93
C SER A 115 9.21 -8.65 3.74
N GLY A 116 8.09 -8.10 3.26
CA GLY A 116 7.40 -6.98 3.92
C GLY A 116 8.04 -5.62 3.63
N ARG A 117 8.74 -5.48 2.50
CA ARG A 117 9.23 -4.18 2.03
C ARG A 117 8.32 -3.68 0.92
N LEU A 118 7.92 -2.41 1.00
CA LEU A 118 7.09 -1.75 0.01
C LEU A 118 7.82 -0.51 -0.48
N TYR A 119 7.82 -0.29 -1.78
CA TYR A 119 8.52 0.84 -2.37
C TYR A 119 7.56 1.64 -3.24
N VAL A 120 7.75 2.95 -3.25
CA VAL A 120 7.04 3.89 -4.11
C VAL A 120 8.00 4.98 -4.54
N THR A 121 7.99 5.40 -5.79
CA THR A 121 8.87 6.45 -6.29
C THR A 121 8.22 7.84 -6.20
N ARG A 122 9.03 8.91 -6.18
CA ARG A 122 8.53 10.28 -6.36
C ARG A 122 7.68 10.43 -7.63
N GLY A 123 8.12 9.83 -8.74
CA GLY A 123 7.38 9.85 -10.00
C GLY A 123 5.95 9.31 -9.87
N LEU A 124 5.75 8.23 -9.11
CA LEU A 124 4.42 7.69 -8.87
C LEU A 124 3.57 8.62 -8.02
N LEU A 125 4.14 9.15 -6.94
CA LEU A 125 3.46 10.10 -6.06
C LEU A 125 2.99 11.33 -6.83
N ALA A 126 3.81 11.83 -7.76
CA ALA A 126 3.46 12.95 -8.61
C ALA A 126 2.38 12.63 -9.68
N LEU A 127 2.27 11.36 -10.10
CA LEU A 127 1.27 10.94 -11.09
C LEU A 127 -0.12 10.71 -10.46
N ALA A 128 -0.17 10.23 -9.21
CA ALA A 128 -1.42 10.03 -8.49
C ALA A 128 -2.13 11.36 -8.21
N ASN A 129 -3.46 11.40 -8.35
CA ASN A 129 -4.22 12.65 -8.21
C ASN A 129 -4.92 12.78 -6.85
N ASP A 130 -5.02 11.70 -6.09
CA ASP A 130 -5.65 11.65 -4.78
C ASP A 130 -5.13 10.43 -3.98
N THR A 131 -5.50 10.34 -2.70
CA THR A 131 -5.09 9.25 -1.82
C THR A 131 -5.70 7.92 -2.25
N ALA A 132 -6.90 7.89 -2.85
CA ALA A 132 -7.53 6.65 -3.31
C ALA A 132 -6.79 6.03 -4.50
N GLU A 133 -6.32 6.84 -5.45
CA GLU A 133 -5.46 6.40 -6.55
C GLU A 133 -4.17 5.80 -6.00
N LEU A 134 -3.48 6.49 -5.08
CA LEU A 134 -2.28 5.97 -4.43
C LEU A 134 -2.58 4.67 -3.66
N ALA A 135 -3.62 4.65 -2.82
CA ALA A 135 -4.03 3.49 -2.05
C ALA A 135 -4.35 2.29 -2.95
N SER A 136 -4.93 2.52 -4.13
CA SER A 136 -5.22 1.46 -5.10
C SER A 136 -3.95 0.80 -5.65
N VAL A 137 -2.89 1.57 -5.88
CA VAL A 137 -1.60 1.02 -6.31
C VAL A 137 -0.95 0.22 -5.18
N LEU A 138 -0.93 0.76 -3.97
CA LEU A 138 -0.37 0.04 -2.82
C LEU A 138 -1.16 -1.24 -2.53
N ALA A 139 -2.49 -1.21 -2.68
CA ALA A 139 -3.34 -2.38 -2.56
C ALA A 139 -3.07 -3.43 -3.65
N HIS A 140 -2.79 -2.99 -4.89
CA HIS A 140 -2.37 -3.86 -5.99
C HIS A 140 -1.04 -4.57 -5.68
N GLU A 141 -0.06 -3.84 -5.16
CA GLU A 141 1.21 -4.44 -4.74
C GLU A 141 1.07 -5.43 -3.59
N ILE A 142 0.23 -5.09 -2.59
CA ILE A 142 -0.12 -6.03 -1.52
C ILE A 142 -0.83 -7.26 -2.10
N ALA A 143 -1.73 -7.09 -3.07
CA ALA A 143 -2.43 -8.19 -3.72
C ALA A 143 -1.46 -9.18 -4.41
N HIS A 144 -0.41 -8.69 -5.08
CA HIS A 144 0.64 -9.55 -5.63
C HIS A 144 1.31 -10.43 -4.57
N VAL A 145 1.56 -9.87 -3.38
CA VAL A 145 2.17 -10.63 -2.26
C VAL A 145 1.18 -11.63 -1.68
N VAL A 146 -0.07 -11.20 -1.42
CA VAL A 146 -1.14 -12.07 -0.89
C VAL A 146 -1.37 -13.27 -1.81
N ALA A 147 -1.45 -13.04 -3.13
CA ALA A 147 -1.64 -14.07 -4.13
C ALA A 147 -0.35 -14.82 -4.53
N ARG A 148 0.79 -14.50 -3.90
CA ARG A 148 2.10 -15.14 -4.14
C ARG A 148 2.54 -15.14 -5.62
N HIS A 149 2.16 -14.10 -6.37
CA HIS A 149 2.36 -14.04 -7.82
C HIS A 149 3.83 -14.19 -8.23
N ALA A 150 4.76 -13.57 -7.50
CA ALA A 150 6.19 -13.69 -7.77
C ALA A 150 6.71 -15.14 -7.65
N ALA A 151 6.24 -15.89 -6.64
CA ALA A 151 6.64 -17.28 -6.45
C ALA A 151 6.12 -18.17 -7.59
N PHE A 152 4.84 -18.03 -7.95
CA PHE A 152 4.27 -18.79 -9.07
C PHE A 152 4.93 -18.45 -10.40
N ARG A 153 5.29 -17.18 -10.63
CA ARG A 153 6.01 -16.75 -11.84
C ARG A 153 7.41 -17.38 -11.91
N ALA A 154 8.14 -17.40 -10.79
CA ALA A 154 9.45 -18.03 -10.71
C ALA A 154 9.39 -19.54 -10.97
N ASP A 155 8.38 -20.23 -10.42
CA ASP A 155 8.17 -21.66 -10.66
C ASP A 155 7.81 -21.95 -12.11
N HIS A 156 6.94 -21.15 -12.74
CA HIS A 156 6.62 -21.26 -14.16
C HIS A 156 7.84 -21.05 -15.06
N ILE A 157 8.69 -20.05 -14.76
CA ILE A 157 9.94 -19.82 -15.50
C ILE A 157 10.87 -21.02 -15.35
N ARG A 158 11.04 -21.56 -14.14
CA ARG A 158 11.87 -22.75 -13.89
C ARG A 158 11.36 -23.96 -14.66
N GLN A 159 10.06 -24.21 -14.66
CA GLN A 159 9.45 -25.30 -15.43
C GLN A 159 9.68 -25.14 -16.92
N ALA A 160 9.46 -23.93 -17.47
CA ALA A 160 9.71 -23.65 -18.88
C ALA A 160 11.19 -23.87 -19.26
N GLN A 161 12.14 -23.50 -18.39
CA GLN A 161 13.56 -23.75 -18.61
C GLN A 161 13.88 -25.25 -18.64
N ILE A 162 13.30 -26.06 -17.74
CA ILE A 162 13.49 -27.51 -17.73
C ILE A 162 12.92 -28.13 -19.03
N MET A 163 11.70 -27.76 -19.41
CA MET A 163 11.08 -28.28 -20.64
C MET A 163 11.87 -27.90 -21.89
N ASN A 164 12.39 -26.67 -21.96
CA ASN A 164 13.22 -26.24 -23.08
C ASN A 164 14.55 -27.01 -23.17
N ARG A 165 15.16 -27.36 -22.03
CA ARG A 165 16.37 -28.21 -22.01
C ARG A 165 16.08 -29.61 -22.55
N VAL A 166 15.03 -30.25 -22.05
CA VAL A 166 14.60 -31.58 -22.53
C VAL A 166 14.27 -31.54 -24.02
N ALA A 167 13.53 -30.53 -24.48
CA ALA A 167 13.20 -30.36 -25.89
C ALA A 167 14.46 -30.16 -26.76
N ALA A 168 15.43 -29.38 -26.29
CA ALA A 168 16.69 -29.17 -27.02
C ALA A 168 17.54 -30.46 -27.11
N GLU A 169 17.60 -31.24 -26.04
CA GLU A 169 18.32 -32.52 -25.99
C GLU A 169 17.67 -33.59 -26.88
N VAL A 170 16.34 -33.63 -26.94
CA VAL A 170 15.58 -34.64 -27.70
C VAL A 170 15.44 -34.28 -29.18
N LEU A 171 15.20 -33.01 -29.51
CA LEU A 171 14.80 -32.62 -30.87
C LEU A 171 15.99 -32.28 -31.77
N GLY A 172 17.12 -31.82 -31.22
CA GLY A 172 18.33 -31.48 -32.00
C GLY A 172 18.16 -30.41 -33.09
N ASP A 173 16.96 -29.85 -33.28
CA ASP A 173 16.60 -28.90 -34.33
C ASP A 173 16.50 -27.46 -33.79
N PRO A 174 17.38 -26.54 -34.24
CA PRO A 174 17.36 -25.15 -33.85
C PRO A 174 16.04 -24.40 -34.14
N GLN A 175 15.32 -24.76 -35.21
CA GLN A 175 14.05 -24.08 -35.56
C GLN A 175 12.93 -24.47 -34.60
N LEU A 176 12.86 -25.76 -34.22
CA LEU A 176 11.92 -26.24 -33.21
C LEU A 176 12.24 -25.64 -31.83
N GLY A 177 13.52 -25.49 -31.49
CA GLY A 177 13.97 -24.81 -30.27
C GLY A 177 13.53 -23.33 -30.21
N ALA A 178 13.70 -22.59 -31.30
CA ALA A 178 13.25 -21.19 -31.38
C ALA A 178 11.73 -21.06 -31.24
N LEU A 179 10.97 -21.94 -31.87
CA LEU A 179 9.51 -21.97 -31.77
C LEU A 179 9.03 -22.34 -30.36
N ALA A 180 9.69 -23.29 -29.69
CA ALA A 180 9.40 -23.65 -28.30
C ALA A 180 9.64 -22.46 -27.35
N LEU A 181 10.76 -21.74 -27.53
CA LEU A 181 11.06 -20.54 -26.75
C LEU A 181 10.02 -19.43 -26.96
N ALA A 182 9.59 -19.19 -28.21
CA ALA A 182 8.55 -18.21 -28.52
C ALA A 182 7.22 -18.55 -27.84
N ARG A 183 6.81 -19.83 -27.86
CA ARG A 183 5.62 -20.31 -27.16
C ARG A 183 5.73 -20.14 -25.66
N ALA A 184 6.89 -20.47 -25.06
CA ALA A 184 7.12 -20.29 -23.63
C ALA A 184 7.02 -18.81 -23.21
N LYS A 185 7.57 -17.89 -24.01
CA LYS A 185 7.45 -16.44 -23.78
C LYS A 185 5.99 -15.97 -23.85
N LEU A 186 5.23 -16.44 -24.85
CA LEU A 186 3.82 -16.08 -24.99
C LEU A 186 2.98 -16.62 -23.81
N ALA A 187 3.24 -17.86 -23.39
CA ALA A 187 2.58 -18.48 -22.24
C ALA A 187 2.88 -17.68 -20.96
N LEU A 188 4.15 -17.32 -20.72
CA LEU A 188 4.53 -16.51 -19.57
C LEU A 188 3.86 -15.12 -19.60
N ALA A 189 3.79 -14.47 -20.76
CA ALA A 189 3.11 -13.18 -20.91
C ALA A 189 1.60 -13.29 -20.62
N SER A 190 0.95 -14.38 -21.07
CA SER A 190 -0.46 -14.62 -20.75
C SER A 190 -0.68 -14.88 -19.28
N PHE A 191 0.20 -15.66 -18.64
CA PHE A 191 0.18 -15.91 -17.21
C PHE A 191 0.35 -14.60 -16.41
N SER A 192 1.31 -13.75 -16.78
CA SER A 192 1.49 -12.45 -16.15
C SER A 192 0.25 -11.57 -16.30
N ARG A 193 -0.41 -11.53 -17.47
CA ARG A 193 -1.67 -10.78 -17.64
C ARG A 193 -2.79 -11.27 -16.72
N ALA A 194 -2.92 -12.59 -16.54
CA ALA A 194 -3.90 -13.16 -15.62
C ALA A 194 -3.61 -12.73 -14.17
N GLN A 195 -2.33 -12.72 -13.77
CA GLN A 195 -1.92 -12.22 -12.46
C GLN A 195 -2.26 -10.74 -12.25
N GLU A 196 -2.12 -9.89 -13.27
CA GLU A 196 -2.52 -8.48 -13.17
C GLU A 196 -4.03 -8.32 -12.96
N LEU A 197 -4.85 -9.08 -13.70
CA LEU A 197 -6.32 -9.03 -13.56
C LEU A 197 -6.80 -9.53 -12.19
N GLU A 198 -6.15 -10.57 -11.66
CA GLU A 198 -6.40 -11.07 -10.32
C GLU A 198 -5.99 -10.05 -9.25
N ALA A 199 -4.79 -9.47 -9.38
CA ALA A 199 -4.29 -8.44 -8.47
C ALA A 199 -5.17 -7.17 -8.49
N ASP A 200 -5.66 -6.76 -9.66
CA ASP A 200 -6.63 -5.66 -9.81
C ASP A 200 -7.90 -5.93 -8.99
N GLY A 201 -8.46 -7.14 -9.09
CA GLY A 201 -9.69 -7.52 -8.39
C GLY A 201 -9.50 -7.58 -6.87
N ILE A 202 -8.43 -8.22 -6.41
CA ILE A 202 -8.08 -8.29 -4.98
C ILE A 202 -7.80 -6.88 -4.44
N GLY A 203 -6.97 -6.11 -5.14
CA GLY A 203 -6.56 -4.75 -4.76
C GLY A 203 -7.76 -3.81 -4.63
N VAL A 204 -8.67 -3.81 -5.61
CA VAL A 204 -9.92 -3.04 -5.55
C VAL A 204 -10.75 -3.42 -4.32
N GLY A 205 -10.84 -4.71 -4.01
CA GLY A 205 -11.54 -5.17 -2.81
C GLY A 205 -10.87 -4.73 -1.51
N ILE A 206 -9.54 -4.74 -1.45
CA ILE A 206 -8.77 -4.22 -0.31
C ILE A 206 -9.03 -2.71 -0.14
N SER A 207 -8.94 -1.92 -1.22
CA SER A 207 -9.20 -0.48 -1.17
C SER A 207 -10.62 -0.17 -0.68
N ALA A 208 -11.63 -0.89 -1.20
CA ALA A 208 -13.03 -0.74 -0.78
C ALA A 208 -13.21 -1.03 0.72
N ARG A 209 -12.70 -2.17 1.19
CA ARG A 209 -12.81 -2.56 2.62
C ARG A 209 -12.03 -1.63 3.55
N ALA A 210 -10.95 -1.03 3.07
CA ALA A 210 -10.19 -0.03 3.80
C ALA A 210 -10.88 1.35 3.85
N GLY A 211 -12.02 1.50 3.17
CA GLY A 211 -12.83 2.73 3.14
C GLY A 211 -12.40 3.76 2.09
N TYR A 212 -11.46 3.41 1.20
CA TYR A 212 -11.08 4.25 0.07
C TYR A 212 -12.05 4.08 -1.10
N ASP A 213 -12.14 5.08 -1.98
CA ASP A 213 -12.89 4.98 -3.23
C ASP A 213 -12.29 3.90 -4.14
N PRO A 214 -12.99 2.76 -4.38
CA PRO A 214 -12.45 1.66 -5.17
C PRO A 214 -12.32 1.99 -6.66
N TYR A 215 -12.93 3.07 -7.14
CA TYR A 215 -12.72 3.55 -8.50
C TYR A 215 -11.34 4.20 -8.68
N GLY A 216 -10.56 4.41 -7.61
CA GLY A 216 -9.18 4.88 -7.65
C GLY A 216 -8.30 4.05 -8.59
N ALA A 217 -8.46 2.73 -8.58
CA ALA A 217 -7.70 1.82 -9.45
C ALA A 217 -7.90 2.14 -10.95
N MET A 218 -9.16 2.25 -11.40
CA MET A 218 -9.43 2.55 -12.81
C MET A 218 -9.00 3.97 -13.21
N ARG A 219 -9.03 4.93 -12.28
CA ARG A 219 -8.57 6.30 -12.55
C ARG A 219 -7.05 6.35 -12.68
N PHE A 220 -6.34 5.72 -11.76
CA PHE A 220 -4.87 5.66 -11.80
C PHE A 220 -4.37 4.91 -13.05
N LEU A 221 -4.97 3.77 -13.39
CA LEU A 221 -4.69 3.08 -14.66
C LEU A 221 -4.93 3.98 -15.88
N GLY A 222 -5.98 4.82 -15.84
CA GLY A 222 -6.22 5.84 -16.85
C GLY A 222 -5.12 6.92 -16.90
N SER A 223 -4.65 7.39 -15.74
CA SER A 223 -3.53 8.34 -15.63
C SER A 223 -2.23 7.74 -16.18
N MET A 224 -1.93 6.49 -15.87
CA MET A 224 -0.81 5.74 -16.46
C MET A 224 -0.90 5.64 -17.97
N ALA A 225 -2.08 5.30 -18.51
CA ALA A 225 -2.27 5.19 -19.95
C ALA A 225 -2.06 6.54 -20.67
N ARG A 226 -2.53 7.64 -20.08
CA ARG A 226 -2.27 8.99 -20.61
C ARG A 226 -0.79 9.38 -20.51
N ASN A 227 -0.14 9.05 -19.40
CA ASN A 227 1.29 9.30 -19.21
C ASN A 227 2.13 8.55 -20.26
N ALA A 228 1.85 7.26 -20.47
CA ALA A 228 2.52 6.45 -21.48
C ALA A 228 2.33 7.02 -22.90
N GLN A 229 1.12 7.46 -23.25
CA GLN A 229 0.84 8.10 -24.55
C GLN A 229 1.56 9.43 -24.72
N PHE A 230 1.70 10.22 -23.65
CA PHE A 230 2.41 11.48 -23.67
C PHE A 230 3.90 11.26 -23.98
N HIS A 231 4.56 10.36 -23.26
CA HIS A 231 5.97 10.03 -23.51
C HIS A 231 6.20 9.37 -24.88
N ALA A 232 5.27 8.55 -25.38
CA ALA A 232 5.38 7.95 -26.71
C ALA A 232 5.32 8.96 -27.86
N ARG A 233 4.78 10.17 -27.64
CA ARG A 233 4.66 11.24 -28.64
C ARG A 233 5.84 12.22 -28.62
N GLY A 234 6.65 12.22 -27.56
CA GLY A 234 7.85 13.04 -27.46
C GLY A 234 9.05 12.36 -28.10
N SER A 235 9.62 12.93 -29.16
CA SER A 235 10.87 12.47 -29.80
C SER A 235 12.10 12.87 -28.99
N GLY A 236 12.19 12.42 -27.74
CA GLY A 236 13.30 12.69 -26.84
C GLY A 236 13.49 11.50 -25.92
N LEU A 237 14.75 11.09 -25.75
CA LEU A 237 15.21 9.91 -25.02
C LEU A 237 14.96 9.99 -23.50
N ASP A 238 13.73 10.19 -23.05
CA ASP A 238 13.35 9.89 -21.67
C ASP A 238 13.17 8.38 -21.54
N GLN A 239 14.30 7.67 -21.44
CA GLN A 239 14.37 6.26 -21.07
C GLN A 239 13.79 5.98 -19.67
N ASN A 240 13.38 7.02 -18.94
CA ASN A 240 12.86 6.97 -17.58
C ASN A 240 11.32 6.77 -17.50
N ALA A 241 10.61 6.74 -18.64
CA ALA A 241 9.23 6.28 -18.73
C ALA A 241 9.19 4.75 -18.90
N GLY A 242 9.03 3.89 -17.91
CA GLY A 242 8.92 3.96 -16.46
C GLY A 242 8.68 2.52 -16.02
N ASP A 243 9.49 1.99 -15.09
CA ASP A 243 9.52 0.55 -14.76
C ASP A 243 8.14 -0.05 -14.46
N PHE A 244 7.20 0.72 -13.91
CA PHE A 244 5.83 0.26 -13.64
C PHE A 244 4.97 0.12 -14.88
N LEU A 245 5.13 0.98 -15.89
CA LEU A 245 4.41 0.83 -17.16
C LEU A 245 4.86 -0.42 -17.90
N SER A 246 6.11 -0.85 -17.68
CA SER A 246 6.68 -2.08 -18.24
C SER A 246 6.29 -3.33 -17.46
N SER A 247 6.30 -3.26 -16.12
CA SER A 247 5.99 -4.40 -15.23
C SER A 247 4.49 -4.59 -15.01
N HIS A 248 3.72 -3.51 -14.93
CA HIS A 248 2.28 -3.46 -14.69
C HIS A 248 1.57 -2.59 -15.76
N PRO A 249 1.59 -2.99 -17.05
CA PRO A 249 1.04 -2.17 -18.12
C PRO A 249 -0.45 -1.88 -17.93
N SER A 250 -0.84 -0.62 -18.15
CA SER A 250 -2.25 -0.24 -18.19
C SER A 250 -2.87 -0.67 -19.53
N THR A 251 -3.93 -1.47 -19.47
CA THR A 251 -4.67 -1.92 -20.66
C THR A 251 -6.16 -1.56 -20.55
N PRO A 252 -6.87 -1.41 -21.67
CA PRO A 252 -8.33 -1.22 -21.65
C PRO A 252 -9.06 -2.32 -20.87
N GLU A 253 -8.56 -3.54 -20.94
CA GLU A 253 -9.08 -4.70 -20.20
C GLU A 253 -8.96 -4.51 -18.69
N ARG A 254 -7.77 -4.10 -18.19
CA ARG A 254 -7.55 -3.83 -16.76
C ARG A 254 -8.40 -2.67 -16.25
N ILE A 255 -8.52 -1.58 -17.02
CA ILE A 255 -9.39 -0.45 -16.67
C ILE A 255 -10.86 -0.90 -16.54
N LYS A 256 -11.32 -1.74 -17.48
CA LYS A 256 -12.67 -2.33 -17.42
C LYS A 256 -12.82 -3.26 -16.21
N ASN A 257 -11.85 -4.15 -15.98
CA ASN A 257 -11.83 -5.08 -14.85
C ASN A 257 -11.88 -4.33 -13.51
N ALA A 258 -11.03 -3.33 -13.30
CA ALA A 258 -11.02 -2.52 -12.09
C ALA A 258 -12.37 -1.81 -11.85
N ARG A 259 -12.99 -1.25 -12.91
CA ARG A 259 -14.33 -0.64 -12.83
C ARG A 259 -15.41 -1.66 -12.44
N ASP A 260 -15.39 -2.82 -13.07
CA ASP A 260 -16.41 -3.86 -12.85
C ASP A 260 -16.27 -4.47 -11.45
N ASN A 261 -15.05 -4.64 -10.94
CA ASN A 261 -14.79 -5.02 -9.55
C ASN A 261 -15.28 -3.94 -8.58
N ALA A 262 -15.00 -2.65 -8.83
CA ALA A 262 -15.40 -1.55 -7.94
C ALA A 262 -16.93 -1.50 -7.75
N ARG A 263 -17.69 -1.73 -8.83
CA ARG A 263 -19.16 -1.79 -8.83
C ARG A 263 -19.75 -2.88 -7.94
N GLN A 264 -18.98 -3.93 -7.62
CA GLN A 264 -19.45 -4.99 -6.73
C GLN A 264 -19.46 -4.55 -5.25
N TYR A 265 -18.72 -3.49 -4.91
CA TYR A 265 -18.63 -2.98 -3.55
C TYR A 265 -19.53 -1.77 -3.34
N VAL A 266 -19.37 -0.73 -4.17
CA VAL A 266 -20.09 0.54 -4.03
C VAL A 266 -20.33 1.22 -5.39
N GLY A 267 -21.26 2.17 -5.44
CA GLY A 267 -21.44 3.05 -6.59
C GLY A 267 -20.32 4.12 -6.70
N PRO A 268 -20.17 4.77 -7.88
CA PRO A 268 -19.16 5.82 -8.07
C PRO A 268 -19.32 6.98 -7.07
N GLY A 269 -18.20 7.51 -6.60
CA GLY A 269 -18.16 8.65 -5.67
C GLY A 269 -18.39 8.28 -4.19
N ILE A 270 -18.46 6.99 -3.87
CA ILE A 270 -18.51 6.47 -2.49
C ILE A 270 -17.12 6.01 -2.08
N GLY A 271 -16.69 6.38 -0.87
CA GLY A 271 -15.38 6.12 -0.31
C GLY A 271 -14.52 7.38 -0.21
N GLN A 272 -13.45 7.31 0.58
CA GLN A 272 -12.52 8.43 0.75
C GLN A 272 -11.59 8.54 -0.46
N SER A 273 -11.50 9.73 -1.05
CA SER A 273 -10.47 10.06 -2.05
C SER A 273 -9.38 10.95 -1.47
N ASP A 274 -9.72 11.83 -0.52
CA ASP A 274 -8.82 12.77 0.17
C ASP A 274 -7.97 13.63 -0.78
N ARG A 275 -8.52 13.98 -1.94
CA ARG A 275 -7.80 14.69 -3.02
C ARG A 275 -7.11 15.99 -2.58
N ALA A 276 -7.82 16.85 -1.86
CA ALA A 276 -7.26 18.15 -1.45
C ALA A 276 -6.09 18.00 -0.46
N GLU A 277 -6.23 17.08 0.50
CA GLU A 277 -5.16 16.75 1.45
C GLU A 277 -3.95 16.17 0.72
N TYR A 278 -4.17 15.23 -0.20
CA TYR A 278 -3.10 14.61 -0.98
C TYR A 278 -2.31 15.62 -1.81
N LEU A 279 -3.00 16.51 -2.53
CA LEU A 279 -2.34 17.53 -3.36
C LEU A 279 -1.55 18.53 -2.51
N ALA A 280 -2.06 18.92 -1.34
CA ALA A 280 -1.31 19.77 -0.40
C ALA A 280 -0.13 19.04 0.27
N LEU A 281 -0.15 17.71 0.27
CA LEU A 281 0.93 16.88 0.80
C LEU A 281 2.09 16.74 -0.18
N ILE A 282 1.80 16.64 -1.49
CA ILE A 282 2.81 16.57 -2.55
C ILE A 282 3.20 17.95 -3.10
N ASP A 283 2.67 19.04 -2.55
CA ASP A 283 3.07 20.38 -2.94
C ASP A 283 4.55 20.62 -2.61
N GLY A 284 5.32 21.03 -3.61
CA GLY A 284 6.79 21.14 -3.52
C GLY A 284 7.56 19.83 -3.74
N LEU A 285 6.89 18.70 -4.03
CA LEU A 285 7.55 17.47 -4.44
C LEU A 285 8.30 17.71 -5.76
N PRO A 286 9.62 17.46 -5.84
CA PRO A 286 10.35 17.57 -7.10
C PRO A 286 9.75 16.63 -8.15
N TYR A 287 9.66 17.09 -9.40
CA TYR A 287 9.19 16.31 -10.55
C TYR A 287 10.28 16.28 -11.62
N GLY A 288 10.61 15.10 -12.13
CA GLY A 288 11.77 14.89 -13.00
C GLY A 288 13.07 14.61 -12.24
N ASP A 289 14.17 14.61 -13.01
CA ASP A 289 15.56 14.46 -12.57
C ASP A 289 16.08 15.70 -11.84
#